data_AF-A0A336N2A2-F1
#
_entry.id   AF-A0A336N2A2-F1
#
_cell.length_a   1.000
_cell.length_b   1.000
_cell.length_c   1.000
_cell.angle_alpha   90.00
_cell.angle_beta   90.00
_cell.angle_gamma   90.00
#
_symmetry.space_group_name_H-M   'P 1'
#
loop_
_entity.id
_entity.type
_entity.pdbx_description
1 polymer ?
#
loop_
_entity_poly.entity_id
_entity_poly.type
_entity_poly.pdbx_seq_one_letter_code
_entity_poly.pdbx_strand_id
1 'polypeptide(L)'
;MKKVYLSSIKPPREIKNEDENKKSKTTRFLYEIPYLFECREFLRKKLIGKKVSCKLDYSTTGKDNQQDKYYYTVMIGGCNIAESLVSQGLATVIRYRQDNDQRSSHYNELLNAELIASREGKGLHSKKDCSTIRLVDLTVDTTKIRHQYLPSWQRALKINAIVEFVASGSRFRIFIQKDNCLVNFLLMGINCPRSARPGANEKKSAEGEPYGNEALNFVKEKVI
;
A
#
# COMPACT_ATOMS: atom_id res chain seq x y z
N MET A 1 10.48 -11.94 -2.04
CA MET A 1 9.16 -11.68 -1.42
C MET A 1 8.07 -12.36 -2.24
N LYS A 2 7.21 -13.18 -1.62
CA LYS A 2 6.04 -13.74 -2.30
C LYS A 2 4.87 -12.77 -2.13
N LYS A 3 4.16 -12.46 -3.22
CA LYS A 3 2.95 -11.63 -3.16
C LYS A 3 1.76 -12.50 -2.76
N VAL A 4 1.01 -12.05 -1.76
CA VAL A 4 -0.16 -12.74 -1.21
C VAL A 4 -1.40 -11.88 -1.45
N TYR A 5 -2.48 -12.51 -1.91
CA TYR A 5 -3.78 -11.87 -2.05
C TYR A 5 -4.74 -12.42 -0.99
N LEU A 6 -5.59 -11.56 -0.42
CA LEU A 6 -6.63 -11.98 0.51
C LEU A 6 -7.78 -12.63 -0.26
N SER A 7 -8.18 -13.83 0.16
CA SER A 7 -9.27 -14.60 -0.46
C SER A 7 -10.63 -13.92 -0.33
N SER A 8 -11.44 -13.98 -1.39
CA SER A 8 -12.86 -13.59 -1.38
C SER A 8 -13.19 -12.15 -0.99
N ILE A 9 -12.22 -11.24 -0.95
CA ILE A 9 -12.47 -9.81 -0.73
C ILE A 9 -11.84 -8.95 -1.83
N LYS A 10 -12.38 -7.75 -2.01
CA LYS A 10 -11.86 -6.71 -2.90
C LYS A 10 -11.50 -5.47 -2.08
N PRO A 11 -10.34 -4.84 -2.34
CA PRO A 11 -10.04 -3.54 -1.76
C PRO A 11 -10.99 -2.48 -2.32
N PRO A 12 -11.08 -1.30 -1.68
CA PRO A 12 -11.77 -0.14 -2.23
C PRO A 12 -11.27 0.14 -3.66
N ARG A 13 -12.19 0.39 -4.58
CA ARG A 13 -11.89 0.71 -5.97
C ARG A 13 -12.62 1.98 -6.36
N GLU A 14 -12.00 2.73 -7.26
CA GLU A 14 -12.62 3.85 -7.94
C GLU A 14 -13.88 3.36 -8.68
N ILE A 15 -14.99 4.07 -8.49
CA ILE A 15 -16.17 3.91 -9.33
C ILE A 15 -15.78 4.53 -10.67
N LYS A 16 -15.54 3.69 -11.69
CA LYS A 16 -15.12 4.17 -13.00
C LYS A 16 -16.23 5.05 -13.60
N ASN A 17 -15.96 6.35 -13.74
CA ASN A 17 -16.48 7.11 -14.86
C ASN A 17 -15.52 6.83 -16.04
N GLU A 18 -16.05 6.50 -17.22
CA GLU A 18 -15.30 5.82 -18.29
C GLU A 18 -14.21 6.66 -18.98
N ASP A 19 -14.06 7.94 -18.66
CA ASP A 19 -13.13 8.83 -19.33
C ASP A 19 -11.98 9.24 -18.41
N GLU A 20 -10.81 8.59 -18.49
CA GLU A 20 -9.52 9.30 -18.48
C GLU A 20 -8.28 8.38 -18.61
N ASN A 21 -7.34 8.88 -19.41
CA ASN A 21 -6.07 8.29 -19.83
C ASN A 21 -5.14 7.90 -18.65
N LYS A 22 -4.61 6.67 -18.66
CA LYS A 22 -3.76 6.08 -17.61
C LYS A 22 -2.30 5.95 -18.04
N LYS A 23 -1.46 6.94 -17.74
CA LYS A 23 0.00 6.75 -17.62
C LYS A 23 0.54 7.63 -16.46
N SER A 24 1.11 6.99 -15.43
CA SER A 24 1.75 7.55 -14.21
C SER A 24 0.97 7.69 -12.88
N LYS A 25 -0.18 7.02 -12.67
CA LYS A 25 -1.09 7.29 -11.53
C LYS A 25 -0.98 6.37 -10.27
N THR A 26 -0.05 5.41 -10.15
CA THR A 26 -0.12 4.36 -9.08
C THR A 26 -0.10 4.90 -7.63
N THR A 27 0.74 5.88 -7.32
CA THR A 27 0.80 6.47 -5.96
C THR A 27 -0.33 7.44 -5.70
N ARG A 28 -0.85 8.13 -6.73
CA ARG A 28 -2.00 9.03 -6.57
C ARG A 28 -3.28 8.26 -6.26
N PHE A 29 -3.47 7.10 -6.89
CA PHE A 29 -4.63 6.23 -6.63
C PHE A 29 -4.79 5.86 -5.15
N LEU A 30 -3.69 5.70 -4.38
CA LEU A 30 -3.77 5.37 -2.95
C LEU A 30 -4.51 6.44 -2.13
N TYR A 31 -4.34 7.72 -2.47
CA TYR A 31 -4.88 8.85 -1.72
C TYR A 31 -6.18 9.40 -2.31
N GLU A 32 -6.44 9.13 -3.59
CA GLU A 32 -7.63 9.56 -4.33
C GLU A 32 -8.83 8.62 -4.11
N ILE A 33 -8.60 7.30 -4.01
CA ILE A 33 -9.69 6.34 -3.84
C ILE A 33 -10.22 6.40 -2.39
N PRO A 34 -11.52 6.66 -2.18
CA PRO A 34 -12.12 6.66 -0.85
C PRO A 34 -11.81 5.40 -0.06
N TYR A 35 -11.48 5.56 1.23
CA TYR A 35 -11.13 4.49 2.17
C TYR A 35 -9.91 3.63 1.81
N LEU A 36 -9.25 3.83 0.66
CA LEU A 36 -8.11 3.01 0.26
C LEU A 36 -6.87 3.28 1.12
N PHE A 37 -6.59 4.55 1.40
CA PHE A 37 -5.52 4.94 2.33
C PHE A 37 -5.75 4.33 3.72
N GLU A 38 -6.98 4.41 4.23
CA GLU A 38 -7.35 3.84 5.54
C GLU A 38 -7.21 2.32 5.56
N CYS A 39 -7.65 1.63 4.49
CA CYS A 39 -7.46 0.20 4.30
C CYS A 39 -5.97 -0.18 4.36
N ARG A 40 -5.12 0.55 3.63
CA ARG A 40 -3.67 0.33 3.61
C ARG A 40 -3.04 0.59 4.97
N GLU A 41 -3.42 1.67 5.66
CA GLU A 41 -2.91 1.99 7.00
C GLU A 41 -3.37 1.00 8.07
N PHE A 42 -4.59 0.49 7.97
CA PHE A 42 -5.10 -0.57 8.84
C PHE A 42 -4.23 -1.82 8.73
N LEU A 43 -3.95 -2.27 7.49
CA LEU A 43 -3.06 -3.40 7.24
C LEU A 43 -1.63 -3.13 7.70
N ARG A 44 -1.08 -1.95 7.39
CA ARG A 44 0.29 -1.57 7.78
C ARG A 44 0.46 -1.63 9.28
N LYS A 45 -0.41 -0.98 10.06
CA LYS A 45 -0.36 -0.99 11.53
C LYS A 45 -0.55 -2.39 12.12
N LYS A 46 -1.38 -3.23 11.48
CA LYS A 46 -1.69 -4.57 12.01
C LYS A 46 -0.63 -5.61 11.64
N LEU A 47 0.02 -5.52 10.48
CA LEU A 47 0.82 -6.61 9.90
C LEU A 47 2.32 -6.36 9.77
N ILE A 48 2.77 -5.10 9.65
CA ILE A 48 4.18 -4.81 9.40
C ILE A 48 5.06 -5.34 10.55
N GLY A 49 6.14 -6.05 10.21
CA GLY A 49 7.03 -6.68 11.19
C GLY A 49 6.43 -7.85 12.00
N LYS A 50 5.19 -8.29 11.70
CA LYS A 50 4.53 -9.38 12.45
C LYS A 50 4.52 -10.69 11.66
N LYS A 51 4.60 -11.80 12.38
CA LYS A 51 4.43 -13.14 11.82
C LYS A 51 2.93 -13.43 11.65
N VAL A 52 2.55 -13.91 10.46
CA VAL A 52 1.17 -14.26 10.10
C VAL A 52 1.10 -15.71 9.66
N SER A 53 -0.05 -16.34 9.88
CA SER A 53 -0.37 -17.66 9.31
C SER A 53 -1.15 -17.46 8.02
N CYS A 54 -0.70 -18.10 6.94
CA CYS A 54 -1.34 -18.01 5.63
C CYS A 54 -1.80 -19.41 5.20
N LYS A 55 -3.10 -19.57 4.97
CA LYS A 55 -3.69 -20.79 4.40
C LYS A 55 -4.14 -20.52 2.97
N LEU A 56 -3.63 -21.27 2.00
CA LEU A 56 -4.04 -21.14 0.60
C LEU A 56 -5.49 -21.64 0.46
N ASP A 57 -6.36 -20.82 -0.11
CA ASP A 57 -7.75 -21.21 -0.40
C ASP A 57 -7.89 -21.60 -1.88
N TYR A 58 -7.44 -20.74 -2.80
CA TYR A 58 -7.49 -21.03 -4.23
C TYR A 58 -6.42 -20.23 -4.99
N SER A 59 -6.11 -20.70 -6.19
CA SER A 59 -5.26 -19.98 -7.14
C SER A 59 -6.01 -19.76 -8.44
N THR A 60 -5.83 -18.59 -9.05
CA THR A 60 -6.31 -18.33 -10.41
C THR A 60 -5.11 -18.26 -11.33
N THR A 61 -5.10 -19.10 -12.35
CA THR A 61 -4.13 -18.99 -13.45
C THR A 61 -4.38 -17.70 -14.21
N GLY A 62 -3.33 -16.92 -14.45
CA GLY A 62 -3.48 -15.70 -15.24
C GLY A 62 -3.86 -16.04 -16.68
N LYS A 63 -4.91 -15.40 -17.22
CA LYS A 63 -5.14 -15.36 -18.67
C LYS A 63 -4.19 -14.33 -19.29
N ASP A 64 -3.62 -14.64 -20.46
CA ASP A 64 -2.75 -13.77 -21.27
C ASP A 64 -1.52 -13.18 -20.54
N ASN A 65 -0.45 -13.98 -20.40
CA ASN A 65 0.86 -13.56 -19.90
C ASN A 65 0.87 -12.95 -18.47
N GLN A 66 -0.21 -13.12 -17.70
CA GLN A 66 -0.31 -12.70 -16.31
C GLN A 66 0.16 -13.80 -15.38
N GLN A 67 0.91 -13.42 -14.33
CA GLN A 67 1.34 -14.36 -13.28
C GLN A 67 0.14 -14.94 -12.53
N ASP A 68 0.30 -16.18 -12.09
CA ASP A 68 -0.64 -16.86 -11.20
C ASP A 68 -0.88 -16.05 -9.93
N LYS A 69 -2.15 -15.91 -9.56
CA LYS A 69 -2.57 -15.22 -8.33
C LYS A 69 -2.99 -16.26 -7.32
N TYR A 70 -2.32 -16.25 -6.19
CA TYR A 70 -2.59 -17.13 -5.06
C TYR A 70 -3.35 -16.34 -3.98
N TYR A 71 -4.52 -16.86 -3.61
CA TYR A 71 -5.42 -16.25 -2.64
C TYR A 71 -5.39 -17.03 -1.33
N TYR A 72 -5.22 -16.32 -0.23
CA TYR A 72 -5.01 -16.89 1.09
C TYR A 72 -5.98 -16.30 2.11
N THR A 73 -6.37 -17.15 3.06
CA THR A 73 -6.84 -16.71 4.37
C THR A 73 -5.60 -16.37 5.21
N VAL A 74 -5.50 -15.12 5.66
CA VAL A 74 -4.39 -14.62 6.47
C VAL A 74 -4.88 -14.38 7.89
N MET A 75 -4.25 -15.06 8.84
CA MET A 75 -4.60 -15.03 10.25
C MET A 75 -3.46 -14.44 11.08
N ILE A 76 -3.79 -13.61 12.07
CA ILE A 76 -2.85 -13.13 13.08
C ILE A 76 -3.48 -13.20 14.46
N GLY A 77 -2.84 -13.90 15.40
CA GLY A 77 -3.37 -14.05 16.76
C GLY A 77 -4.80 -14.60 16.82
N GLY A 78 -5.16 -15.53 15.92
CA GLY A 78 -6.51 -16.08 15.81
C GLY A 78 -7.53 -15.21 15.06
N CYS A 79 -7.18 -13.98 14.66
CA CYS A 79 -8.08 -13.10 13.92
C CYS A 79 -7.85 -13.21 12.40
N ASN A 80 -8.94 -13.33 11.64
CA ASN A 80 -8.92 -13.24 10.17
C ASN A 80 -8.77 -11.77 9.72
N ILE A 81 -7.73 -11.50 8.92
CA ILE A 81 -7.46 -10.16 8.41
C ILE A 81 -8.51 -9.71 7.40
N ALA A 82 -8.99 -10.61 6.55
CA ALA A 82 -10.00 -10.28 5.55
C ALA A 82 -11.32 -9.89 6.24
N GLU A 83 -11.73 -10.65 7.24
CA GLU A 83 -12.91 -10.35 8.07
C GLU A 83 -12.75 -9.02 8.83
N SER A 84 -11.56 -8.78 9.40
CA SER A 84 -11.23 -7.50 10.07
C SER A 84 -11.36 -6.29 9.15
N LEU A 85 -11.00 -6.42 7.87
CA LEU A 85 -11.15 -5.34 6.88
C LEU A 85 -12.62 -5.12 6.52
N VAL A 86 -13.34 -6.20 6.26
CA VAL A 86 -14.75 -6.16 5.85
C VAL A 86 -15.63 -5.60 6.96
N SER A 87 -15.43 -6.03 8.20
CA SER A 87 -16.15 -5.52 9.39
C SER A 87 -15.97 -4.01 9.63
N GLN A 88 -14.87 -3.42 9.17
CA GLN A 88 -14.63 -1.98 9.22
C GLN A 88 -15.12 -1.25 7.95
N GLY A 89 -15.71 -1.96 6.99
CA GLY A 89 -16.10 -1.41 5.70
C GLY A 89 -14.92 -0.98 4.83
N LEU A 90 -13.71 -1.52 5.07
CA LEU A 90 -12.49 -1.21 4.33
C LEU A 90 -12.22 -2.20 3.18
N ALA A 91 -13.12 -3.16 2.96
CA ALA A 91 -13.12 -4.10 1.85
C ALA A 91 -14.55 -4.61 1.62
N THR A 92 -14.84 -5.07 0.40
CA THR A 92 -16.12 -5.71 0.06
C THR A 92 -15.93 -7.19 -0.25
N VAL A 93 -16.96 -7.99 -0.02
CA VAL A 93 -16.90 -9.44 -0.25
C VAL A 93 -17.25 -9.76 -1.70
N ILE A 94 -16.47 -10.63 -2.31
CA ILE A 94 -16.71 -11.09 -3.67
C ILE A 94 -17.95 -11.98 -3.67
N ARG A 95 -18.93 -11.64 -4.51
CA ARG A 95 -20.10 -12.50 -4.73
C ARG A 95 -19.78 -13.54 -5.80
N TYR A 96 -19.91 -14.80 -5.43
CA TYR A 96 -19.68 -15.96 -6.30
C TYR A 96 -21.00 -16.49 -6.85
N ARG A 97 -20.96 -17.07 -8.06
CA ARG A 97 -22.07 -17.88 -8.58
C ARG A 97 -22.13 -19.20 -7.80
N GLN A 98 -23.31 -19.83 -7.74
CA GLN A 98 -23.56 -21.01 -6.90
C GLN A 98 -22.59 -22.16 -7.20
N ASP A 99 -22.12 -22.30 -8.44
CA ASP A 99 -21.24 -23.39 -8.87
C ASP A 99 -19.73 -23.06 -8.76
N ASN A 100 -19.36 -21.97 -8.07
CA ASN A 100 -17.97 -21.55 -7.99
C ASN A 100 -17.36 -21.83 -6.61
N ASP A 101 -16.54 -22.87 -6.55
CA ASP A 101 -15.82 -23.29 -5.34
C ASP A 101 -14.51 -22.54 -5.09
N GLN A 102 -14.11 -21.61 -5.96
CA GLN A 102 -12.89 -20.79 -5.78
C GLN A 102 -13.11 -19.63 -4.80
N ARG A 103 -13.41 -19.97 -3.55
CA ARG A 103 -13.71 -19.02 -2.47
C ARG A 103 -12.96 -19.37 -1.18
N SER A 104 -12.93 -18.42 -0.26
CA SER A 104 -12.34 -18.58 1.06
C SER A 104 -13.05 -19.68 1.85
N SER A 105 -12.28 -20.44 2.63
CA SER A 105 -12.82 -21.35 3.64
C SER A 105 -13.70 -20.66 4.69
N HIS A 106 -13.54 -19.34 4.91
CA HIS A 106 -14.27 -18.56 5.90
C HIS A 106 -15.33 -17.63 5.24
N TYR A 107 -15.85 -18.01 4.06
CA TYR A 107 -16.71 -17.15 3.25
C TYR A 107 -17.99 -16.68 3.97
N ASN A 108 -18.63 -17.53 4.76
CA ASN A 108 -19.84 -17.17 5.50
C ASN A 108 -19.57 -16.10 6.58
N GLU A 109 -18.42 -16.16 7.24
CA GLU A 109 -18.00 -15.16 8.23
C GLU A 109 -17.77 -13.81 7.55
N LEU A 110 -17.12 -13.80 6.37
CA LEU A 110 -16.93 -12.60 5.58
C LEU A 110 -18.28 -11.96 5.18
N LEU A 111 -19.25 -12.77 4.73
CA LEU A 111 -20.58 -12.29 4.39
C LEU A 111 -21.30 -11.67 5.59
N ASN A 112 -21.21 -12.30 6.76
CA ASN A 112 -21.80 -11.78 7.99
C ASN A 112 -21.13 -10.46 8.40
N ALA A 113 -19.80 -10.39 8.34
CA ALA A 113 -19.05 -9.18 8.64
C ALA A 113 -19.43 -8.01 7.72
N GLU A 114 -19.64 -8.26 6.43
CA GLU A 114 -20.06 -7.23 5.46
C GLU A 114 -21.47 -6.73 5.77
N LEU A 115 -22.36 -7.67 6.14
CA LEU A 115 -23.73 -7.35 6.49
C LEU A 115 -23.77 -6.46 7.74
N ILE A 116 -22.99 -6.78 8.77
CA ILE A 116 -22.85 -5.96 9.99
C ILE A 116 -22.29 -4.57 9.63
N ALA A 117 -21.18 -4.51 8.88
CA ALA A 117 -20.57 -3.24 8.46
C ALA A 117 -21.54 -2.37 7.66
N SER A 118 -22.39 -2.98 6.83
CA SER A 118 -23.42 -2.28 6.05
C SER A 118 -24.56 -1.77 6.92
N ARG A 119 -25.01 -2.52 7.93
CA ARG A 119 -26.03 -2.06 8.88
C ARG A 119 -25.53 -0.89 9.72
N GLU A 120 -24.27 -0.96 10.15
CA GLU A 120 -23.63 0.07 10.97
C GLU A 120 -23.14 1.28 10.15
N GLY A 121 -23.18 1.20 8.81
CA GLY A 121 -22.75 2.28 7.93
C GLY A 121 -21.26 2.60 8.07
N LYS A 122 -20.40 1.59 8.17
CA LYS A 122 -18.95 1.75 8.31
C LYS A 122 -18.24 1.83 6.97
N GLY A 123 -17.18 2.64 6.90
CA GLY A 123 -16.29 2.72 5.74
C GLY A 123 -17.05 2.95 4.43
N LEU A 124 -16.85 2.05 3.47
CA LEU A 124 -17.52 2.06 2.17
C LEU A 124 -19.05 2.02 2.22
N HIS A 125 -19.64 1.58 3.33
CA HIS A 125 -21.10 1.55 3.54
C HIS A 125 -21.63 2.81 4.25
N SER A 126 -20.74 3.72 4.65
CA SER A 126 -21.12 5.00 5.23
C SER A 126 -21.78 5.89 4.18
N LYS A 127 -22.85 6.57 4.58
CA LYS A 127 -23.49 7.62 3.78
C LYS A 127 -22.78 8.97 3.91
N LYS A 128 -21.75 9.06 4.76
CA LYS A 128 -20.95 10.28 4.92
C LYS A 128 -19.92 10.37 3.80
N ASP A 129 -19.74 11.57 3.26
CA ASP A 129 -18.67 11.83 2.31
C ASP A 129 -17.31 11.52 2.95
N CYS A 130 -16.55 10.66 2.28
CA CYS A 130 -15.17 10.37 2.67
C CYS A 130 -14.29 11.54 2.23
N SER A 131 -13.65 12.22 3.18
CA SER A 131 -12.64 13.23 2.83
C SER A 131 -11.46 12.56 2.15
N THR A 132 -11.27 12.83 0.85
CA THR A 132 -10.06 12.38 0.14
C THR A 132 -8.86 13.18 0.62
N ILE A 133 -7.70 12.50 0.75
CA ILE A 133 -6.48 13.16 1.17
C ILE A 133 -5.95 13.95 -0.03
N ARG A 134 -5.99 15.29 0.06
CA ARG A 134 -5.39 16.18 -0.93
C ARG A 134 -3.88 16.13 -0.80
N LEU A 135 -3.28 15.20 -1.54
CA LEU A 135 -1.85 14.96 -1.52
C LEU A 135 -1.08 16.05 -2.27
N VAL A 136 -0.06 16.63 -1.64
CA VAL A 136 0.90 17.51 -2.31
C VAL A 136 2.16 16.72 -2.63
N ASP A 137 2.43 16.48 -3.91
CA ASP A 137 3.68 15.82 -4.34
C ASP A 137 4.81 16.86 -4.40
N LEU A 138 5.72 16.82 -3.42
CA LEU A 138 6.90 17.67 -3.33
C LEU A 138 8.17 16.94 -3.80
N THR A 139 8.05 15.75 -4.39
CA THR A 139 9.23 14.97 -4.81
C THR A 139 10.01 15.62 -5.95
N VAL A 140 9.39 16.53 -6.68
CA VAL A 140 9.98 17.29 -7.81
C VAL A 140 10.17 18.78 -7.52
N ASP A 141 9.44 19.34 -6.56
CA ASP A 141 9.35 20.79 -6.31
C ASP A 141 10.18 21.22 -5.10
N THR A 142 11.49 21.34 -5.33
CA THR A 142 12.46 21.70 -4.28
C THR A 142 12.35 23.15 -3.81
N THR A 143 11.90 24.06 -4.67
CA THR A 143 11.73 25.48 -4.32
C THR A 143 10.58 25.65 -3.34
N LYS A 144 9.44 24.99 -3.60
CA LYS A 144 8.30 24.99 -2.68
C LYS A 144 8.67 24.40 -1.33
N ILE A 145 9.42 23.29 -1.29
CA ILE A 145 9.95 22.73 -0.04
C ILE A 145 10.75 23.79 0.73
N ARG A 146 11.74 24.42 0.07
CA ARG A 146 12.65 25.38 0.70
C ARG A 146 11.92 26.57 1.31
N HIS A 147 10.95 27.12 0.61
CA HIS A 147 10.31 28.37 1.00
C HIS A 147 9.08 28.18 1.89
N GLN A 148 8.29 27.12 1.68
CA GLN A 148 6.99 26.98 2.36
C GLN A 148 7.01 25.97 3.51
N TYR A 149 7.83 24.92 3.42
CA TYR A 149 7.77 23.78 4.35
C TYR A 149 8.99 23.69 5.27
N LEU A 150 10.19 23.82 4.72
CA LEU A 150 11.45 23.61 5.44
C LEU A 150 11.59 24.48 6.70
N PRO A 151 11.23 25.79 6.71
CA PRO A 151 11.34 26.61 7.93
C PRO A 151 10.43 26.13 9.07
N SER A 152 9.27 25.55 8.74
CA SER A 152 8.37 24.95 9.72
C SER A 152 8.94 23.62 10.23
N TRP A 153 9.44 22.79 9.32
CA TRP A 153 9.99 21.49 9.68
C TRP A 153 11.26 21.57 10.53
N GLN A 154 12.14 22.54 10.24
CA GLN A 154 13.34 22.79 11.05
C GLN A 154 12.99 23.20 12.48
N ARG A 155 11.95 24.03 12.67
CA ARG A 155 11.46 24.40 14.01
C ARG A 155 10.80 23.25 14.74
N ALA A 156 10.11 22.36 14.03
CA ALA A 156 9.44 21.21 14.63
C ALA A 156 10.43 20.17 15.19
N LEU A 157 11.67 20.14 14.68
CA LEU A 157 12.77 19.21 15.02
C LEU A 157 12.49 17.73 14.71
N LYS A 158 11.31 17.22 15.07
CA LYS A 158 10.85 15.84 14.85
C LYS A 158 9.46 15.86 14.25
N ILE A 159 9.27 15.07 13.19
CA ILE A 159 8.01 14.98 12.46
C ILE A 159 7.73 13.51 12.20
N ASN A 160 6.49 13.11 12.47
CA ASN A 160 6.02 11.76 12.16
C ASN A 160 5.83 11.64 10.64
N ALA A 161 6.47 10.64 10.04
CA ALA A 161 6.37 10.34 8.62
C ALA A 161 6.30 8.82 8.40
N ILE A 162 5.73 8.43 7.26
CA ILE A 162 5.63 7.04 6.82
C ILE A 162 6.57 6.86 5.63
N VAL A 163 7.38 5.81 5.64
CA VAL A 163 8.21 5.48 4.48
C VAL A 163 7.36 4.76 3.44
N GLU A 164 7.20 5.38 2.28
CA GLU A 164 6.43 4.83 1.16
C GLU A 164 7.29 4.01 0.21
N PHE A 165 8.55 4.43 0.02
CA PHE A 165 9.46 3.75 -0.90
C PHE A 165 10.92 3.96 -0.50
N VAL A 166 11.73 2.91 -0.61
CA VAL A 166 13.18 2.96 -0.40
C VAL A 166 13.86 2.95 -1.77
N ALA A 167 14.45 4.08 -2.16
CA ALA A 167 15.14 4.24 -3.43
C ALA A 167 16.60 3.77 -3.38
N SER A 168 17.27 3.94 -2.24
CA SER A 168 18.63 3.47 -1.95
C SER A 168 18.82 3.35 -0.44
N GLY A 169 19.97 2.82 0.02
CA GLY A 169 20.26 2.73 1.46
C GLY A 169 20.17 4.06 2.22
N SER A 170 20.34 5.21 1.56
CA SER A 170 20.22 6.54 2.18
C SER A 170 19.08 7.41 1.65
N ARG A 171 18.29 6.95 0.67
CA ARG A 171 17.22 7.75 0.03
C ARG A 171 15.87 7.08 0.15
N PHE A 172 14.91 7.86 0.64
CA PHE A 172 13.56 7.44 0.95
C PHE A 172 12.57 8.37 0.28
N ARG A 173 11.40 7.84 -0.09
CA ARG A 173 10.20 8.64 -0.29
C ARG A 173 9.37 8.49 0.95
N ILE A 174 9.06 9.60 1.58
CA ILE A 174 8.29 9.64 2.83
C ILE A 174 6.99 10.42 2.62
N PHE A 175 5.94 9.98 3.31
CA PHE A 175 4.67 10.68 3.44
C PHE A 175 4.59 11.35 4.81
N ILE A 176 4.46 12.68 4.81
CA ILE A 176 4.29 13.47 6.04
C ILE A 176 2.79 13.72 6.22
N GLN A 177 2.19 13.04 7.21
CA GLN A 177 0.74 13.08 7.42
C GLN A 177 0.25 14.47 7.85
N LYS A 178 1.04 15.22 8.63
CA LYS A 178 0.66 16.56 9.10
C LYS A 178 0.38 17.53 7.95
N ASP A 179 1.18 17.44 6.90
CA ASP A 179 1.15 18.36 5.75
C ASP A 179 0.57 17.69 4.49
N ASN A 180 0.12 16.44 4.60
CA ASN A 180 -0.37 15.61 3.50
C ASN A 180 0.53 15.66 2.26
N CYS A 181 1.84 15.52 2.43
CA CYS A 181 2.80 15.67 1.34
C CYS A 181 3.77 14.49 1.19
N LEU A 182 4.21 14.24 -0.05
CA LEU A 182 5.28 13.30 -0.37
C LEU A 182 6.58 14.03 -0.60
N VAL A 183 7.66 13.57 0.03
CA VAL A 183 8.98 14.20 -0.03
C VAL A 183 10.04 13.13 -0.27
N ASN A 184 11.06 13.47 -1.06
CA ASN A 184 12.29 12.68 -1.14
C ASN A 184 13.20 13.07 0.04
N PHE A 185 13.48 12.12 0.92
CA PHE A 185 14.28 12.29 2.12
C PHE A 185 15.63 11.59 1.97
N LEU A 186 16.71 12.31 2.28
CA LEU A 186 18.08 11.82 2.24
C LEU A 186 18.66 11.82 3.66
N LEU A 187 19.30 10.72 4.05
CA LEU A 187 20.04 10.67 5.32
C LEU A 187 21.29 11.55 5.25
N MET A 188 21.38 12.49 6.18
CA MET A 188 22.52 13.40 6.32
C MET A 188 23.68 12.70 7.04
N GLY A 189 24.92 13.07 6.68
CA GLY A 189 26.13 12.65 7.40
C GLY A 189 26.64 11.26 7.06
N ILE A 190 26.04 10.57 6.09
CA ILE A 190 26.48 9.24 5.64
C ILE A 190 26.63 9.20 4.12
N ASN A 191 27.49 8.30 3.65
CA ASN A 191 27.52 7.88 2.25
C ASN A 191 27.13 6.41 2.19
N CYS A 192 26.13 6.06 1.37
CA CYS A 192 25.69 4.68 1.20
C CYS A 192 26.01 4.21 -0.22
N PRO A 193 26.53 2.98 -0.37
CA PRO A 193 26.84 2.42 -1.67
C PRO A 193 25.58 2.29 -2.53
N ARG A 194 25.73 2.55 -3.82
CA ARG A 194 24.63 2.52 -4.78
C ARG A 194 24.32 1.09 -5.20
N SER A 195 23.06 0.67 -5.06
CA SER A 195 22.60 -0.60 -5.62
C SER A 195 22.63 -0.57 -7.14
N ALA A 196 22.73 -1.75 -7.75
CA ALA A 196 22.62 -1.89 -9.19
C ALA A 196 21.27 -1.35 -9.67
N ARG A 197 21.26 -0.61 -10.78
CA ARG A 197 20.03 -0.06 -11.36
C ARG A 197 19.78 -0.66 -12.75
N PRO A 198 18.60 -1.26 -12.98
CA PRO A 198 18.22 -1.62 -14.33
C PRO A 198 18.18 -0.35 -15.19
N GLY A 199 18.82 -0.40 -16.36
CA GLY A 199 18.80 0.72 -17.29
C GLY A 199 17.37 1.03 -17.71
N ALA A 200 17.02 2.32 -17.71
CA ALA A 200 15.77 2.79 -18.31
C ALA A 200 16.12 3.52 -19.63
N ASN A 201 15.38 3.22 -20.70
CA ASN A 201 15.54 3.78 -22.05
C ASN A 201 16.97 3.63 -22.61
N GLU A 202 17.30 2.45 -23.14
CA GLU A 202 18.51 2.15 -23.95
C GLU A 202 19.88 2.44 -23.31
N LYS A 203 19.92 2.96 -22.07
CA LYS A 203 21.14 3.15 -21.30
C LYS A 203 21.56 1.83 -20.64
N LYS A 204 22.85 1.52 -20.73
CA LYS A 204 23.48 0.36 -20.07
C LYS A 204 23.11 0.34 -18.58
N SER A 205 22.81 -0.85 -18.06
CA SER A 205 22.62 -1.07 -16.63
C SER A 205 23.79 -0.50 -15.86
N ALA A 206 23.52 0.33 -14.86
CA ALA A 206 24.56 0.81 -13.97
C ALA A 206 24.88 -0.33 -13.00
N GLU A 207 26.10 -0.86 -13.08
CA GLU A 207 26.62 -1.80 -12.10
C GLU A 207 26.60 -1.14 -10.72
N GLY A 208 26.21 -1.93 -9.71
CA GLY A 208 26.16 -1.48 -8.33
C GLY A 208 27.55 -1.35 -7.73
N GLU A 209 27.69 -0.46 -6.76
CA GLU A 209 28.89 -0.40 -5.92
C GLU A 209 28.91 -1.59 -4.95
N PRO A 210 30.09 -2.02 -4.46
CA PRO A 210 30.20 -3.06 -3.45
C PRO A 210 29.28 -2.78 -2.25
N TYR A 211 28.56 -3.80 -1.80
CA TYR A 211 27.57 -3.73 -0.71
C TYR A 211 26.32 -2.86 -0.98
N GLY A 212 26.13 -2.37 -2.21
CA GLY A 212 24.99 -1.51 -2.55
C GLY A 212 23.64 -2.20 -2.45
N ASN A 213 23.56 -3.47 -2.85
CA ASN A 213 22.32 -4.25 -2.79
C ASN A 213 21.99 -4.67 -1.35
N GLU A 214 23.02 -5.01 -0.58
CA GLU A 214 22.96 -5.37 0.84
C GLU A 214 22.47 -4.18 1.66
N ALA A 215 23.03 -2.99 1.44
CA ALA A 215 22.57 -1.76 2.08
C ALA A 215 21.10 -1.45 1.76
N LEU A 216 20.68 -1.64 0.50
CA LEU A 216 19.29 -1.45 0.09
C LEU A 216 18.35 -2.46 0.80
N ASN A 217 18.73 -3.72 0.86
CA ASN A 217 17.92 -4.77 1.49
C ASN A 217 17.84 -4.59 3.01
N PHE A 218 18.95 -4.26 3.66
CA PHE A 218 19.00 -3.98 5.10
C PHE A 218 17.99 -2.89 5.47
N VAL A 219 17.99 -1.79 4.72
CA VAL A 219 17.07 -0.67 4.99
C VAL A 219 15.62 -1.04 4.68
N LYS A 220 15.37 -1.79 3.60
CA LYS A 220 14.03 -2.30 3.29
C LYS A 220 13.48 -3.16 4.41
N GLU A 221 14.27 -4.07 4.99
CA GLU A 221 13.82 -4.96 6.07
C GLU A 221 13.60 -4.25 7.41
N LYS A 222 14.32 -3.15 7.66
CA LYS A 222 14.22 -2.42 8.93
C LYS A 222 13.12 -1.36 8.94
N VAL A 223 12.79 -0.81 7.79
CA VAL A 223 11.93 0.38 7.67
C VAL A 223 10.59 0.06 6.99
N ILE A 224 10.49 -1.06 6.28
CA ILE A 224 9.27 -1.57 5.62
C ILE A 224 9.03 -3.02 6.07
#